data_AF-A0A7V2HXA9-F1
#
_entry.id   AF-A0A7V2HXA9-F1
#
_cell.length_a   1.000
_cell.length_b   1.000
_cell.length_c   1.000
_cell.angle_alpha   90.00
_cell.angle_beta   90.00
_cell.angle_gamma   90.00
#
_symmetry.space_group_name_H-M   'P 1'
#
loop_
_entity.id
_entity.type
_entity.pdbx_description
1 polymer ?
#
loop_
_entity_poly.entity_id
_entity_poly.type
_entity_poly.pdbx_seq_one_letter_code
_entity_poly.pdbx_strand_id
1 'polypeptide(L)'
;MPKRRWFYLVSAAIVLIEIGALIGISRFSQDKESAIDRQGVLEQVENLKSYLAAESDERKLVSLAKKLRHAPEEILEPIVLRAYELNPNSRDIAVLASHFRPELKERVKELDPLYDRDSSGQ
;
A
#
# COMPACT_ATOMS: atom_id res chain seq x y z
N MET A 1 1.44 37.46 6.84
CA MET A 1 2.47 36.43 7.16
C MET A 1 2.04 35.06 6.61
N PRO A 2 2.47 34.62 5.42
CA PRO A 2 2.16 33.28 4.93
C PRO A 2 3.46 32.47 4.73
N LYS A 3 3.96 31.82 5.78
CA LYS A 3 5.22 31.03 5.72
C LYS A 3 5.06 29.55 6.14
N ARG A 4 3.84 29.04 6.25
CA ARG A 4 3.59 27.68 6.81
C ARG A 4 3.08 26.62 5.84
N ARG A 5 2.58 26.98 4.65
CA ARG A 5 2.00 26.00 3.71
C ARG A 5 3.01 25.36 2.73
N TRP A 6 4.18 25.96 2.56
CA TRP A 6 5.19 25.44 1.62
C TRP A 6 5.98 24.26 2.16
N PHE A 7 6.15 24.14 3.48
CA PHE A 7 6.91 23.04 4.07
C PHE A 7 6.25 21.67 3.87
N TYR A 8 4.91 21.59 3.87
CA TYR A 8 4.18 20.33 3.68
C TYR A 8 4.17 19.82 2.24
N LEU A 9 4.24 20.72 1.25
CA LEU A 9 4.30 20.31 -0.17
C LEU A 9 5.70 19.83 -0.56
N VAL A 10 6.75 20.42 0.03
CA VAL A 10 8.14 20.01 -0.24
C VAL A 10 8.46 18.66 0.41
N SER A 11 7.94 18.39 1.61
CA SER A 11 8.13 17.09 2.28
C SER A 11 7.37 15.95 1.58
N ALA A 12 6.15 16.18 1.08
CA ALA A 12 5.42 15.18 0.30
C ALA A 12 6.11 14.85 -1.05
N ALA A 13 6.80 15.82 -1.66
CA ALA A 13 7.53 15.60 -2.91
C ALA A 13 8.84 14.82 -2.70
N ILE A 14 9.55 15.06 -1.59
CA ILE A 14 10.81 14.36 -1.27
C ILE A 14 10.55 12.88 -0.96
N VAL A 15 9.48 12.55 -0.23
CA VAL A 15 9.10 11.15 0.08
C VAL A 15 8.78 10.36 -1.18
N LEU A 16 8.15 10.99 -2.19
CA LEU A 16 7.85 10.32 -3.47
C LEU A 16 9.10 10.09 -4.33
N ILE A 17 10.14 10.93 -4.19
CA ILE A 17 11.40 10.79 -4.94
C ILE A 17 12.26 9.67 -4.34
N GLU A 18 12.31 9.53 -3.02
CA GLU A 18 13.05 8.43 -2.37
C GLU A 18 12.44 7.06 -2.69
N ILE A 19 11.10 6.96 -2.70
CA ILE A 19 10.41 5.72 -3.10
C ILE A 19 10.67 5.38 -4.57
N GLY A 20 10.76 6.39 -5.45
CA GLY A 20 11.08 6.20 -6.87
C GLY A 20 12.51 5.69 -7.12
N ALA A 21 13.48 6.12 -6.31
CA ALA A 21 14.87 5.67 -6.41
C ALA A 21 15.07 4.22 -5.93
N LEU A 22 14.29 3.77 -4.94
CA LEU A 22 14.34 2.41 -4.38
C LEU A 22 13.84 1.32 -5.33
N ILE A 23 12.87 1.62 -6.20
CA ILE A 23 12.36 0.66 -7.22
C ILE A 23 13.43 0.38 -8.30
N GLY A 24 14.34 1.33 -8.57
CA GLY A 24 15.44 1.14 -9.51
C GLY A 24 16.52 0.18 -8.99
N ILE A 25 16.77 0.18 -7.68
CA ILE A 25 17.79 -0.66 -7.03
C ILE A 25 17.29 -2.12 -6.87
N SER A 26 15.99 -2.32 -6.73
CA SER A 26 15.37 -3.65 -6.60
C SER A 26 15.60 -4.57 -7.82
N ARG A 27 15.87 -4.02 -9.01
CA ARG A 27 16.22 -4.84 -10.19
C ARG A 27 17.68 -5.29 -10.23
N PHE A 28 18.55 -4.73 -9.38
CA PHE A 28 20.00 -5.00 -9.42
C PHE A 28 20.51 -5.80 -8.23
N SER A 29 19.74 -5.89 -7.13
CA SER A 29 20.19 -6.52 -5.88
C SER A 29 19.64 -7.93 -5.63
N GLN A 30 19.15 -8.64 -6.66
CA GLN A 30 18.60 -9.99 -6.49
C GLN A 30 19.62 -11.08 -6.08
N ASP A 31 20.90 -10.76 -5.84
CA ASP A 31 21.94 -11.77 -5.64
C ASP A 31 22.78 -11.68 -4.34
N LYS A 32 22.58 -10.71 -3.43
CA LYS A 32 23.41 -10.67 -2.20
C LYS A 32 22.70 -10.18 -0.94
N GLU A 33 22.81 -11.00 0.11
CA GLU A 33 22.76 -10.71 1.56
C GLU A 33 21.40 -10.57 2.28
N SER A 34 20.93 -11.74 2.74
CA SER A 34 19.69 -12.03 3.48
C SER A 34 19.64 -11.62 4.97
N ALA A 35 20.42 -10.63 5.43
CA ALA A 35 20.40 -10.20 6.84
C ALA A 35 20.33 -8.67 7.03
N ILE A 36 21.04 -7.90 6.21
CA ILE A 36 20.97 -6.43 6.21
C ILE A 36 19.62 -5.94 5.64
N ASP A 37 19.07 -6.72 4.70
CA ASP A 37 17.83 -6.38 3.98
C ASP A 37 16.59 -6.38 4.91
N ARG A 38 16.54 -7.26 5.93
CA ARG A 38 15.42 -7.29 6.89
C ARG A 38 15.36 -6.05 7.76
N GLN A 39 16.49 -5.49 8.15
CA GLN A 39 16.54 -4.31 9.02
C GLN A 39 16.10 -3.05 8.25
N GLY A 40 16.51 -2.93 6.98
CA GLY A 40 16.03 -1.87 6.08
C GLY A 40 14.52 -1.97 5.80
N VAL A 41 13.99 -3.19 5.62
CA VAL A 41 12.54 -3.41 5.47
C VAL A 41 11.77 -3.02 6.74
N LEU A 42 12.31 -3.31 7.93
CA LEU A 42 11.66 -2.92 9.20
C LEU A 42 11.60 -1.40 9.38
N GLU A 43 12.69 -0.68 9.09
CA GLU A 43 12.69 0.80 9.12
C GLU A 43 11.73 1.39 8.08
N GLN A 44 11.64 0.79 6.89
CA GLN A 44 10.66 1.18 5.87
C GLN A 44 9.23 0.97 6.36
N VAL A 45 8.93 -0.17 6.98
CA VAL A 45 7.60 -0.47 7.55
C VAL A 45 7.26 0.51 8.67
N GLU A 46 8.21 0.90 9.51
CA GLU A 46 7.98 1.88 10.60
C GLU A 46 7.70 3.30 10.06
N ASN A 47 8.48 3.75 9.08
CA ASN A 47 8.23 5.01 8.39
C ASN A 47 6.89 5.00 7.63
N LEU A 48 6.57 3.87 7.00
CA LEU A 48 5.31 3.65 6.30
C LEU A 48 4.12 3.73 7.27
N LYS A 49 4.19 3.12 8.45
CA LYS A 49 3.12 3.20 9.46
C LYS A 49 2.82 4.64 9.85
N SER A 50 3.84 5.46 10.04
CA SER A 50 3.68 6.88 10.35
C SER A 50 3.00 7.65 9.22
N TYR A 51 3.38 7.37 7.97
CA TYR A 51 2.73 7.93 6.78
C TYR A 51 1.26 7.48 6.65
N LEU A 52 1.00 6.19 6.83
CA LEU A 52 -0.34 5.59 6.73
C LEU A 52 -1.30 6.12 7.81
N ALA A 53 -0.80 6.41 9.01
CA ALA A 53 -1.60 7.02 10.06
C ALA A 53 -2.02 8.47 9.72
N ALA A 54 -1.17 9.20 9.00
CA ALA A 54 -1.41 10.59 8.62
C ALA A 54 -2.25 10.74 7.33
N GLU A 55 -2.22 9.76 6.42
CA GLU A 55 -3.00 9.80 5.19
C GLU A 55 -4.47 9.46 5.45
N SER A 56 -5.35 10.30 4.93
CA SER A 56 -6.82 10.19 5.06
C SER A 56 -7.53 9.93 3.73
N ASP A 57 -6.78 9.81 2.63
CA ASP A 57 -7.31 9.61 1.28
C ASP A 57 -7.07 8.16 0.84
N GLU A 58 -8.14 7.38 0.72
CA GLU A 58 -8.08 5.97 0.32
C GLU A 58 -7.51 5.80 -1.09
N ARG A 59 -7.77 6.75 -2.01
CA ARG A 59 -7.39 6.64 -3.41
C ARG A 59 -5.88 6.79 -3.58
N LYS A 60 -5.25 7.66 -2.78
CA LYS A 60 -3.80 7.79 -2.76
C LYS A 60 -3.13 6.52 -2.24
N LEU A 61 -3.68 5.90 -1.19
CA LEU A 61 -3.16 4.64 -0.66
C LEU A 61 -3.29 3.50 -1.68
N VAL A 62 -4.43 3.40 -2.38
CA VAL A 62 -4.59 2.45 -3.49
C VAL A 62 -3.60 2.74 -4.62
N SER A 63 -3.40 4.01 -4.98
CA SER A 63 -2.40 4.39 -6.00
C SER A 63 -0.98 4.03 -5.55
N LEU A 64 -0.66 4.16 -4.26
CA LEU A 64 0.63 3.80 -3.70
C LEU A 64 0.83 2.29 -3.75
N ALA A 65 -0.15 1.50 -3.31
CA ALA A 65 -0.12 0.05 -3.41
C ALA A 65 0.08 -0.42 -4.86
N LYS A 66 -0.59 0.20 -5.84
CA LYS A 66 -0.40 -0.10 -7.28
C LYS A 66 1.01 0.22 -7.78
N LYS A 67 1.62 1.30 -7.31
CA LYS A 67 3.01 1.67 -7.65
C LYS A 67 4.00 0.67 -7.04
N LEU A 68 3.70 0.19 -5.83
CA LEU A 68 4.51 -0.74 -5.07
C LEU A 68 4.12 -2.21 -5.30
N ARG A 69 3.42 -2.55 -6.39
CA ARG A 69 2.89 -3.92 -6.63
C ARG A 69 3.92 -5.06 -6.60
N HIS A 70 5.21 -4.74 -6.71
CA HIS A 70 6.33 -5.69 -6.67
C HIS A 70 7.11 -5.65 -5.35
N ALA A 71 6.67 -4.81 -4.41
CA ALA A 71 7.25 -4.74 -3.08
C ALA A 71 6.84 -5.98 -2.25
N PRO A 72 7.59 -6.29 -1.18
CA PRO A 72 7.21 -7.34 -0.24
C PRO A 72 5.79 -7.16 0.31
N GLU A 73 5.10 -8.28 0.58
CA GLU A 73 3.73 -8.28 1.11
C GLU A 73 3.64 -7.51 2.43
N GLU A 74 4.68 -7.54 3.26
CA GLU A 74 4.76 -6.84 4.54
C GLU A 74 4.67 -5.31 4.41
N ILE A 75 4.99 -4.77 3.22
CA ILE A 75 4.84 -3.35 2.88
C ILE A 75 3.46 -3.10 2.26
N LEU A 76 2.98 -4.00 1.40
CA LEU A 76 1.71 -3.84 0.69
C LEU A 76 0.49 -4.00 1.59
N GLU A 77 0.50 -5.00 2.47
CA GLU A 77 -0.58 -5.33 3.39
C GLU A 77 -1.04 -4.09 4.22
N PRO A 78 -0.18 -3.40 4.98
CA PRO A 78 -0.62 -2.27 5.80
C PRO A 78 -1.19 -1.11 4.97
N ILE A 79 -0.70 -0.90 3.73
CA ILE A 79 -1.21 0.16 2.84
C ILE A 79 -2.64 -0.17 2.40
N VAL A 80 -2.86 -1.41 1.97
CA VAL A 80 -4.16 -1.88 1.46
C VAL A 80 -5.18 -1.95 2.58
N LEU A 81 -4.79 -2.47 3.76
CA LEU A 81 -5.67 -2.51 4.93
C LEU A 81 -6.04 -1.11 5.40
N ARG A 82 -5.09 -0.16 5.40
CA ARG A 82 -5.40 1.24 5.73
C ARG A 82 -6.38 1.87 4.74
N ALA A 83 -6.21 1.60 3.44
CA ALA A 83 -7.16 2.06 2.43
C ALA A 83 -8.56 1.49 2.67
N TYR A 84 -8.63 0.23 3.09
CA TYR A 84 -9.90 -0.43 3.44
C TYR A 84 -10.54 0.18 4.69
N GLU A 85 -9.76 0.46 5.75
CA GLU A 85 -10.27 1.15 6.94
C GLU A 85 -10.89 2.52 6.62
N LEU A 86 -10.29 3.26 5.69
CA LEU A 86 -10.80 4.56 5.25
C LEU A 86 -12.08 4.44 4.42
N ASN A 87 -12.22 3.37 3.61
CA ASN A 87 -13.40 3.15 2.78
C ASN A 87 -13.76 1.65 2.64
N PRO A 88 -14.43 1.08 3.65
CA PRO A 88 -14.77 -0.35 3.68
C PRO A 88 -15.95 -0.71 2.76
N ASN A 89 -16.59 0.29 2.15
CA ASN A 89 -17.71 0.11 1.22
C ASN A 89 -17.26 0.09 -0.25
N SER A 90 -15.98 0.36 -0.51
CA SER A 90 -15.42 0.27 -1.85
C SER A 90 -15.15 -1.20 -2.19
N ARG A 91 -15.87 -1.72 -3.20
CA ARG A 91 -15.67 -3.08 -3.72
C ARG A 91 -14.21 -3.32 -4.09
N ASP A 92 -13.62 -2.42 -4.88
CA ASP A 92 -12.27 -2.62 -5.41
C ASP A 92 -11.23 -2.69 -4.28
N ILE A 93 -11.41 -1.90 -3.21
CA ILE A 93 -10.52 -1.91 -2.05
C ILE A 93 -10.76 -3.18 -1.21
N ALA A 94 -12.02 -3.58 -1.01
CA ALA A 94 -12.37 -4.82 -0.31
C ALA A 94 -11.78 -6.05 -1.02
N VAL A 95 -11.81 -6.08 -2.35
CA VAL A 95 -11.18 -7.15 -3.16
C VAL A 95 -9.68 -7.18 -2.91
N LEU A 96 -8.99 -6.04 -2.98
CA LEU A 96 -7.55 -5.96 -2.71
C LEU A 96 -7.22 -6.39 -1.28
N ALA A 97 -8.01 -5.95 -0.29
CA ALA A 97 -7.80 -6.29 1.11
C ALA A 97 -8.07 -7.78 1.39
N SER A 98 -9.02 -8.39 0.68
CA SER A 98 -9.33 -9.83 0.81
C SER A 98 -8.19 -10.76 0.41
N HIS A 99 -7.20 -10.25 -0.32
CA HIS A 99 -5.96 -10.98 -0.62
C HIS A 99 -5.12 -11.22 0.63
N PHE A 100 -5.09 -10.25 1.56
CA PHE A 100 -4.29 -10.30 2.79
C PHE A 100 -5.10 -10.73 4.03
N ARG A 101 -6.41 -10.52 4.01
CA ARG A 101 -7.36 -10.89 5.07
C ARG A 101 -8.52 -11.68 4.47
N PRO A 102 -8.40 -13.03 4.38
CA PRO A 102 -9.40 -13.88 3.75
C PRO A 102 -10.83 -13.73 4.29
N GLU A 103 -10.97 -13.32 5.55
CA GLU A 103 -12.25 -12.98 6.20
C GLU A 103 -13.01 -11.86 5.47
N LEU A 104 -12.32 -10.98 4.74
CA LEU A 104 -12.96 -9.92 3.96
C LEU A 104 -13.61 -10.43 2.66
N LYS A 105 -13.43 -11.69 2.29
CA LYS A 105 -14.12 -12.28 1.13
C LYS A 105 -15.64 -12.26 1.29
N GLU A 106 -16.14 -12.44 2.50
CA GLU A 106 -17.59 -12.31 2.77
C GLU A 106 -18.06 -10.87 2.49
N ARG A 107 -17.28 -9.89 2.94
CA ARG A 107 -17.55 -8.48 2.67
C ARG A 107 -17.54 -8.15 1.17
N VAL A 108 -16.63 -8.76 0.41
CA VAL A 108 -16.62 -8.62 -1.06
C VAL A 108 -17.92 -9.14 -1.66
N LYS A 109 -18.44 -10.28 -1.22
CA LYS A 109 -19.72 -10.84 -1.71
C LYS A 109 -20.92 -9.98 -1.34
N GLU A 110 -20.88 -9.33 -0.16
CA GLU A 110 -21.93 -8.37 0.21
C GLU A 110 -21.94 -7.13 -0.69
N LEU A 111 -20.76 -6.63 -1.05
CA LEU A 111 -20.60 -5.45 -1.91
C LEU A 111 -20.80 -5.77 -3.40
N ASP A 112 -20.44 -6.97 -3.83
CA ASP A 112 -20.61 -7.47 -5.19
C ASP A 112 -21.04 -8.96 -5.17
N PRO A 113 -22.35 -9.23 -5.11
CA PRO A 113 -22.90 -10.59 -5.08
C PRO A 113 -22.59 -11.43 -6.32
N LEU A 114 -22.11 -10.81 -7.41
CA LEU A 114 -21.76 -11.49 -8.65
C LEU A 114 -20.29 -11.92 -8.70
N TYR A 115 -19.46 -11.47 -7.75
CA TYR A 115 -18.02 -11.71 -7.74
C TYR A 115 -17.62 -13.20 -7.79
N ASP A 116 -18.38 -14.08 -7.11
CA ASP A 116 -18.14 -15.53 -7.14
C ASP A 116 -18.62 -16.22 -8.42
N ARG A 117 -19.53 -15.59 -9.17
CA ARG A 117 -20.10 -16.21 -10.38
C ARG A 117 -19.10 -16.26 -11.53
N ASP A 118 -18.14 -15.35 -11.57
CA ASP A 118 -17.10 -15.30 -12.59
C ASP A 118 -15.85 -16.14 -12.24
N SER A 119 -15.60 -16.42 -10.95
CA SER A 119 -14.46 -17.24 -10.51
C SER A 119 -14.71 -18.76 -10.58
N SER A 120 -15.92 -19.17 -10.96
CA SER A 120 -16.29 -20.58 -11.21
C SER A 120 -16.26 -20.95 -12.70
N GLY A 121 -15.76 -20.05 -13.56
CA GLY A 121 -15.83 -20.15 -15.01
C GLY A 121 -14.46 -20.20 -15.71
N GLN A 122 -13.52 -21.03 -15.24
CA GLN A 122 -12.49 -21.75 -16.03
C GLN A 122 -11.46 -22.45 -15.15
#